data_AF-A0A9X2CXB0-F1
#
_entry.id   AF-A0A9X2CXB0-F1
#
_cell.length_a   1.000
_cell.length_b   1.000
_cell.length_c   1.000
_cell.angle_alpha   90.00
_cell.angle_beta   90.00
_cell.angle_gamma   90.00
#
_symmetry.space_group_name_H-M   'P 1'
#
loop_
_entity.id
_entity.type
_entity.pdbx_description
1 polymer ?
#
loop_
_entity_poly.entity_id
_entity_poly.type
_entity_poly.pdbx_seq_one_letter_code
_entity_poly.pdbx_strand_id
1 'polypeptide(L)'
;MDRDNLNQAFKQVKRNKGAAGVDGMTVQELGAYMALNKEEIISQIRQRIYHPQPVLRVEIPKPNGGVRLLGIPTVKDRVIQQAIAQILTPMFDKKFSEYSYGFRPNRYAEMAILQALEYFNDGQDWIVDIDLERFFDTVHHDRLMNLVSRTVDDGDVISLIRK
;
A
#
# COMPACT_ATOMS: atom_id res chain seq x y z
N MET A 1 2.24 13.39 12.50
CA MET A 1 1.34 13.45 11.33
C MET A 1 1.15 14.90 10.94
N ASP A 2 1.64 15.26 9.76
CA ASP A 2 1.51 16.60 9.18
C ASP A 2 0.11 16.79 8.56
N ARG A 3 -0.46 18.00 8.66
CA ARG A 3 -1.82 18.31 8.20
C ARG A 3 -1.92 18.27 6.67
N ASP A 4 -0.89 18.74 5.97
CA ASP A 4 -0.89 18.77 4.52
C ASP A 4 -0.74 17.36 3.96
N ASN A 5 0.11 16.54 4.56
CA ASN A 5 0.23 15.11 4.20
C ASN A 5 -1.11 14.36 4.31
N LEU A 6 -1.85 14.57 5.41
CA LEU A 6 -3.15 13.92 5.60
C LEU A 6 -4.20 14.40 4.59
N ASN A 7 -4.19 15.69 4.27
CA ASN A 7 -5.07 16.26 3.24
C ASN A 7 -4.76 15.71 1.84
N GLN A 8 -3.49 15.53 1.50
CA GLN A 8 -3.10 14.90 0.23
C GLN A 8 -3.54 13.43 0.19
N ALA A 9 -3.38 12.70 1.30
CA ALA A 9 -3.83 11.31 1.40
C ALA A 9 -5.34 11.19 1.23
N PHE A 10 -6.12 12.08 1.85
CA PHE A 10 -7.56 12.17 1.67
C PHE A 10 -7.94 12.39 0.20
N LYS A 11 -7.32 13.38 -0.47
CA LYS A 11 -7.58 13.67 -1.89
C LYS A 11 -7.23 12.47 -2.78
N GLN A 12 -6.12 11.80 -2.49
CA GLN A 12 -5.66 10.64 -3.24
C GLN A 12 -6.63 9.45 -3.10
N VAL A 13 -7.09 9.15 -1.88
CA VAL A 13 -8.11 8.11 -1.63
C VAL A 13 -9.43 8.47 -2.33
N LYS A 14 -9.83 9.74 -2.28
CA LYS A 14 -11.02 10.22 -2.98
C LYS A 14 -10.92 10.03 -4.50
N ARG A 15 -9.73 10.29 -5.07
CA ARG A 15 -9.46 10.09 -6.50
C ARG A 15 -9.47 8.60 -6.89
N ASN A 16 -8.90 7.74 -6.04
CA ASN A 16 -8.84 6.30 -6.27
C ASN A 16 -10.20 5.61 -6.16
N LYS A 17 -11.20 6.26 -5.56
CA LYS A 17 -12.53 5.68 -5.30
C LYS A 17 -12.40 4.36 -4.53
N GLY A 18 -13.12 3.32 -4.95
CA GLY A 18 -13.12 1.99 -4.32
C GLY A 18 -14.30 1.79 -3.38
N ALA A 19 -14.61 0.51 -3.14
CA ALA A 19 -15.73 0.11 -2.29
C ALA A 19 -15.49 0.46 -0.82
N ALA A 20 -16.58 0.45 -0.04
CA ALA A 20 -16.53 0.57 1.40
C ALA A 20 -15.83 -0.65 2.04
N GLY A 21 -15.26 -0.45 3.23
CA GLY A 21 -14.74 -1.55 4.04
C GLY A 21 -15.84 -2.18 4.89
N VAL A 22 -15.43 -2.86 5.97
CA VAL A 22 -16.35 -3.53 6.91
C VAL A 22 -17.32 -2.59 7.61
N ASP A 23 -16.98 -1.30 7.74
CA ASP A 23 -17.80 -0.28 8.38
C ASP A 23 -18.85 0.34 7.44
N GLY A 24 -18.89 -0.07 6.16
CA GLY A 24 -19.85 0.42 5.18
C GLY A 24 -19.66 1.88 4.75
N MET A 25 -18.72 2.61 5.35
CA MET A 25 -18.48 4.02 5.03
C MET A 25 -17.93 4.16 3.62
N THR A 26 -18.56 5.03 2.83
CA THR A 26 -18.18 5.33 1.45
C THR A 26 -17.16 6.47 1.36
N VAL A 27 -16.55 6.61 0.19
CA VAL A 27 -15.59 7.70 -0.10
C VAL A 27 -16.27 9.07 -0.06
N GLN A 28 -17.57 9.14 -0.33
CA GLN A 28 -18.37 10.36 -0.30
C GLN A 28 -18.56 10.86 1.14
N GLU A 29 -18.80 9.95 2.08
CA GLU A 29 -19.00 10.26 3.51
C GLU A 29 -17.68 10.61 4.24
N LEU A 30 -16.55 10.14 3.70
CA LEU A 30 -15.21 10.34 4.28
C LEU A 30 -14.91 11.81 4.62
N GLY A 31 -15.35 12.76 3.79
CA GLY A 31 -15.08 14.18 4.00
C GLY A 31 -15.70 14.71 5.30
N ALA A 32 -16.99 14.42 5.51
CA ALA A 32 -17.70 14.80 6.74
C ALA A 32 -17.13 14.06 7.96
N TYR A 33 -16.84 12.76 7.81
CA TYR A 33 -16.25 11.96 8.87
C TYR A 33 -14.88 12.51 9.32
N MET A 34 -13.97 12.80 8.40
CA MET A 34 -12.66 13.35 8.72
C MET A 34 -12.76 14.76 9.34
N ALA A 35 -13.71 15.58 8.92
CA ALA A 35 -13.91 16.91 9.51
C ALA A 35 -14.20 16.84 11.02
N LEU A 36 -14.97 15.83 11.45
CA LEU A 36 -15.36 15.62 12.84
C LEU A 36 -14.31 14.83 13.66
N ASN A 37 -13.70 13.80 13.06
CA ASN A 37 -12.93 12.79 13.81
C ASN A 37 -11.40 12.92 13.66
N LYS A 38 -10.89 13.82 12.80
CA LYS A 38 -9.44 13.88 12.49
C LYS A 38 -8.53 14.03 13.71
N GLU A 39 -8.88 14.92 14.65
CA GLU A 39 -8.00 15.25 15.78
C GLU A 39 -7.95 14.07 16.76
N GLU A 40 -9.07 13.37 16.93
CA GLU A 40 -9.15 12.14 17.72
C GLU A 40 -8.29 11.03 17.08
N ILE A 41 -8.42 10.80 15.78
CA ILE A 41 -7.62 9.79 15.06
C ILE A 41 -6.13 10.09 15.20
N ILE A 42 -5.71 11.35 15.00
CA ILE A 42 -4.31 11.77 15.16
C ILE A 42 -3.84 11.54 16.60
N SER A 43 -4.67 11.86 17.59
CA SER A 43 -4.37 11.63 19.01
C SER A 43 -4.19 10.14 19.30
N GLN A 44 -5.11 9.29 18.86
CA GLN A 44 -5.04 7.84 19.02
C GLN A 44 -3.81 7.23 18.37
N ILE A 45 -3.42 7.71 17.19
CA ILE A 45 -2.19 7.27 16.50
C ILE A 45 -0.95 7.66 17.32
N ARG A 46 -0.86 8.91 17.77
CA ARG A 46 0.26 9.40 18.60
C ARG A 46 0.39 8.66 19.93
N GLN A 47 -0.74 8.26 20.51
CA GLN A 47 -0.77 7.47 21.75
C GLN A 47 -0.61 5.96 21.51
N ARG A 48 -0.45 5.51 20.26
CA ARG A 48 -0.37 4.11 19.83
C ARG A 48 -1.59 3.25 20.20
N ILE A 49 -2.72 3.87 20.51
CA ILE A 49 -4.00 3.20 20.83
C ILE A 49 -4.92 3.06 19.62
N TYR A 50 -4.55 3.62 18.47
CA TYR A 50 -5.29 3.42 17.22
C TYR A 50 -5.23 1.95 16.79
N HIS A 51 -6.38 1.33 16.52
CA HIS A 51 -6.48 -0.04 16.02
C HIS A 51 -7.17 -0.02 14.65
N PRO A 52 -6.45 -0.37 13.56
CA PRO A 52 -7.06 -0.50 12.24
C PRO A 52 -8.23 -1.48 12.25
N GLN A 53 -9.24 -1.23 11.42
CA GLN A 53 -10.36 -2.15 11.28
C GLN A 53 -9.95 -3.37 10.43
N PRO A 54 -10.57 -4.54 10.66
CA PRO A 54 -10.33 -5.70 9.81
C PRO A 54 -10.73 -5.39 8.36
N VAL A 55 -9.98 -5.93 7.40
CA VAL A 55 -10.27 -5.77 5.98
C VAL A 55 -11.50 -6.59 5.59
N LEU A 56 -12.38 -6.02 4.76
CA LEU A 56 -13.52 -6.73 4.20
C LEU A 56 -13.02 -7.70 3.12
N ARG A 57 -13.26 -9.00 3.30
CA ARG A 57 -12.91 -10.01 2.29
C ARG A 57 -13.97 -10.06 1.20
N VAL A 58 -13.56 -9.85 -0.04
CA VAL A 58 -14.40 -9.94 -1.23
C VAL A 58 -13.78 -10.95 -2.19
N GLU A 59 -14.61 -11.85 -2.72
CA GLU A 59 -14.20 -12.81 -3.74
C GLU A 59 -14.46 -12.22 -5.13
N ILE A 60 -13.42 -12.16 -5.96
CA ILE A 60 -13.52 -11.71 -7.36
C ILE A 60 -13.17 -12.88 -8.27
N PRO A 61 -14.05 -13.28 -9.21
CA PRO A 61 -13.73 -14.35 -10.15
C PRO A 61 -12.55 -13.96 -11.05
N LYS A 62 -11.61 -14.88 -11.25
CA LYS A 62 -10.52 -14.70 -12.22
C LYS A 62 -11.02 -15.04 -13.64
N PRO A 63 -10.49 -14.40 -14.70
CA PRO A 63 -10.83 -14.73 -16.09
C PRO A 63 -10.58 -16.20 -16.45
N ASN A 64 -9.56 -16.82 -15.85
CA ASN A 64 -9.09 -18.17 -16.17
C ASN A 64 -9.59 -19.24 -15.17
N GLY A 65 -10.58 -18.93 -14.34
CA GLY A 65 -11.08 -19.80 -13.26
C GLY A 65 -10.41 -19.56 -11.90
N GLY A 66 -11.14 -19.91 -10.84
CA GLY A 66 -10.76 -19.63 -9.44
C GLY A 66 -11.18 -18.25 -8.95
N VAL A 67 -10.95 -17.99 -7.65
CA VAL A 67 -11.29 -16.73 -6.99
C VAL A 67 -10.04 -15.98 -6.56
N ARG A 68 -10.06 -14.65 -6.69
CA ARG A 68 -9.12 -13.74 -6.05
C ARG A 68 -9.76 -13.20 -4.78
N LEU A 69 -9.17 -13.54 -3.64
CA LEU A 69 -9.54 -12.91 -2.38
C LEU A 69 -8.93 -11.51 -2.34
N LEU A 70 -9.77 -10.50 -2.17
CA LEU A 70 -9.36 -9.11 -2.04
C LEU A 70 -9.75 -8.61 -0.65
N GLY A 71 -8.79 -8.02 0.06
CA GLY A 71 -9.04 -7.33 1.32
C GLY A 71 -9.28 -5.85 1.07
N ILE A 72 -10.46 -5.34 1.43
CA ILE A 72 -10.81 -3.92 1.32
C ILE A 72 -10.74 -3.29 2.72
N PRO A 73 -9.72 -2.47 3.02
CA PRO A 73 -9.68 -1.70 4.26
C PRO A 73 -10.80 -0.65 4.27
N THR A 74 -11.18 -0.20 5.47
CA THR A 74 -12.10 0.94 5.60
C THR A 74 -11.50 2.17 4.95
N VAL A 75 -12.35 3.10 4.50
CA VAL A 75 -11.86 4.29 3.79
C VAL A 75 -10.95 5.14 4.71
N LYS A 76 -11.21 5.13 6.02
CA LYS A 76 -10.36 5.78 7.03
C LYS A 76 -8.97 5.13 7.09
N ASP A 77 -8.91 3.80 7.10
CA ASP A 77 -7.65 3.07 7.14
C ASP A 77 -6.86 3.29 5.86
N ARG A 78 -7.54 3.35 4.71
CA ARG A 78 -6.90 3.69 3.42
C ARG A 78 -6.26 5.08 3.44
N VAL A 79 -6.88 6.07 4.08
CA VAL A 79 -6.28 7.40 4.22
C VAL A 79 -5.02 7.35 5.08
N ILE A 80 -5.05 6.62 6.19
CA ILE A 80 -3.89 6.48 7.08
C ILE A 80 -2.76 5.73 6.37
N GLN A 81 -3.05 4.61 5.72
CA GLN A 81 -2.10 3.85 4.91
C GLN A 81 -1.49 4.71 3.80
N GLN A 82 -2.31 5.51 3.09
CA GLN A 82 -1.85 6.43 2.06
C GLN A 82 -0.96 7.54 2.65
N ALA A 83 -1.30 8.07 3.82
CA ALA A 83 -0.49 9.09 4.50
C ALA A 83 0.88 8.53 4.94
N ILE A 84 0.94 7.27 5.37
CA ILE A 84 2.20 6.57 5.66
C ILE A 84 2.98 6.37 4.36
N ALA A 85 2.34 5.84 3.32
CA ALA A 85 2.97 5.56 2.04
C ALA A 85 3.58 6.80 1.39
N GLN A 86 2.94 7.97 1.50
CA GLN A 86 3.48 9.24 1.01
C GLN A 86 4.82 9.63 1.65
N ILE A 87 5.03 9.28 2.92
CA ILE A 87 6.28 9.55 3.64
C ILE A 87 7.33 8.48 3.32
N LEU A 88 6.92 7.21 3.28
CA LEU A 88 7.84 6.09 3.07
C LEU A 88 8.31 5.97 1.61
N THR A 89 7.46 6.26 0.63
CA THR A 89 7.78 6.06 -0.79
C THR A 89 9.06 6.81 -1.18
N PRO A 90 9.23 8.12 -0.90
CA PRO A 90 10.46 8.83 -1.25
C PRO A 90 11.73 8.30 -0.55
N MET A 91 11.59 7.60 0.58
CA MET A 91 12.72 7.02 1.33
C MET A 91 13.14 5.67 0.74
N PHE A 92 12.17 4.81 0.41
CA PHE A 92 12.41 3.47 -0.13
C PHE A 92 12.65 3.47 -1.63
N ASP A 93 12.00 4.35 -2.39
CA ASP A 93 12.09 4.36 -3.85
C ASP A 93 13.53 4.59 -4.34
N LYS A 94 14.30 5.42 -3.62
CA LYS A 94 15.73 5.66 -3.87
C LYS A 94 16.62 4.44 -3.65
N LYS A 95 16.14 3.43 -2.92
CA LYS A 95 16.87 2.20 -2.60
C LYS A 95 16.43 1.02 -3.49
N PHE A 96 15.34 1.16 -4.23
CA PHE A 96 14.87 0.10 -5.12
C PHE A 96 15.76 -0.03 -6.35
N SER A 97 15.88 -1.26 -6.85
CA SER A 97 16.58 -1.55 -8.10
C SER A 97 15.97 -0.74 -9.26
N GLU A 98 16.80 -0.29 -10.19
CA GLU A 98 16.34 0.35 -11.43
C GLU A 98 15.47 -0.58 -12.27
N TYR A 99 15.68 -1.90 -12.16
CA TYR A 99 14.90 -2.95 -12.83
C TYR A 99 13.64 -3.36 -12.06
N SER A 100 13.26 -2.61 -11.01
CA SER A 100 11.98 -2.77 -10.32
C SER A 100 10.97 -1.77 -10.87
N TYR A 101 9.90 -2.26 -11.49
CA TYR A 101 8.91 -1.43 -12.20
C TYR A 101 7.52 -1.41 -11.55
N GLY A 102 7.22 -2.39 -10.70
CA GLY A 102 5.88 -2.56 -10.11
C GLY A 102 5.61 -1.56 -8.98
N PHE A 103 4.42 -0.93 -9.01
CA PHE A 103 3.91 -0.06 -7.93
C PHE A 103 4.82 1.12 -7.54
N ARG A 104 5.68 1.58 -8.46
CA ARG A 104 6.60 2.69 -8.23
C ARG A 104 6.16 3.97 -8.95
N PRO A 105 6.43 5.16 -8.38
CA PRO A 105 6.17 6.42 -9.06
C PRO A 105 6.91 6.48 -10.41
N ASN A 106 6.22 6.93 -11.47
CA ASN A 106 6.80 7.11 -12.81
C ASN A 106 7.45 5.84 -13.42
N ARG A 107 7.02 4.64 -12.99
CA ARG A 107 7.37 3.35 -13.57
C ARG A 107 6.09 2.61 -13.95
N TYR A 108 6.10 1.88 -15.05
CA TYR A 108 4.93 1.16 -15.57
C TYR A 108 5.36 -0.12 -16.30
N ALA A 109 4.42 -1.05 -16.49
CA ALA A 109 4.72 -2.40 -16.97
C ALA A 109 5.44 -2.45 -18.32
N GLU A 110 5.11 -1.53 -19.24
CA GLU A 110 5.75 -1.44 -20.55
C GLU A 110 7.26 -1.17 -20.46
N MET A 111 7.74 -0.40 -19.47
CA MET A 111 9.17 -0.21 -19.27
C MET A 111 9.90 -1.53 -18.94
N ALA A 112 9.25 -2.43 -18.19
CA ALA A 112 9.81 -3.76 -17.91
C ALA A 112 9.89 -4.61 -19.18
N ILE A 113 8.89 -4.51 -20.06
CA ILE A 113 8.85 -5.20 -21.34
C ILE A 113 9.98 -4.70 -22.26
N LEU A 114 10.15 -3.37 -22.37
CA LEU A 114 11.22 -2.78 -23.17
C LEU A 114 12.59 -3.23 -22.69
N GLN A 115 12.83 -3.24 -21.37
CA GLN A 115 14.09 -3.72 -20.81
C GLN A 115 14.34 -5.21 -21.11
N ALA A 116 13.31 -6.05 -21.04
CA ALA A 116 13.42 -7.46 -21.40
C ALA A 116 13.76 -7.64 -22.89
N LEU A 117 13.17 -6.84 -23.77
CA LEU A 117 13.48 -6.84 -25.21
C LEU A 117 14.93 -6.44 -25.50
N GLU A 118 15.48 -5.47 -24.77
CA GLU A 118 16.90 -5.12 -24.87
C GLU A 118 17.79 -6.33 -24.55
N TYR A 119 17.50 -7.07 -23.47
CA TYR A 119 18.28 -8.28 -23.14
C TYR A 119 18.18 -9.36 -24.22
N PHE A 120 17.00 -9.59 -24.80
CA PHE A 120 16.87 -10.52 -25.93
C PHE A 120 17.68 -10.08 -27.14
N ASN A 121 17.66 -8.78 -27.47
CA ASN A 121 18.44 -8.25 -28.59
C ASN A 121 19.96 -8.33 -28.38
N ASP A 122 20.40 -8.35 -27.12
CA ASP A 122 21.80 -8.57 -26.73
C ASP A 122 22.20 -10.06 -26.66
N GLY A 123 21.30 -10.98 -27.05
CA GLY A 123 21.56 -12.42 -27.14
C GLY A 123 21.27 -13.21 -25.85
N GLN A 124 20.57 -12.62 -24.88
CA GLN A 124 20.08 -13.34 -23.70
C GLN A 124 18.76 -14.05 -24.02
N ASP A 125 18.84 -15.16 -24.76
CA ASP A 125 17.66 -15.84 -25.31
C ASP A 125 16.91 -16.77 -24.33
N TRP A 126 17.40 -16.88 -23.09
CA TRP A 126 16.84 -17.78 -22.07
C TRP A 126 16.23 -16.99 -20.92
N ILE A 127 14.97 -17.27 -20.62
CA ILE A 127 14.22 -16.65 -19.51
C ILE A 127 14.16 -17.65 -18.36
N VAL A 128 14.55 -17.19 -17.17
CA VAL A 128 14.23 -17.88 -15.92
C VAL A 128 13.03 -17.18 -15.30
N ASP A 129 11.85 -17.80 -15.42
CA ASP A 129 10.60 -17.27 -14.88
C ASP A 129 10.34 -17.84 -13.47
N ILE A 130 10.32 -16.97 -12.47
CA ILE A 130 10.09 -17.32 -11.06
C ILE A 130 8.93 -16.48 -10.56
N ASP A 131 7.82 -17.16 -10.22
CA ASP A 131 6.65 -16.54 -9.59
C ASP A 131 6.52 -16.94 -8.12
N LEU A 132 6.11 -15.99 -7.29
CA LEU A 132 5.84 -16.22 -5.87
C LEU A 132 4.34 -16.32 -5.64
N GLU A 133 3.84 -17.52 -5.36
CA GLU A 133 2.44 -17.71 -5.01
C GLU A 133 2.10 -16.94 -3.73
N ARG A 134 1.06 -16.10 -3.79
CA ARG A 134 0.43 -15.43 -2.63
C ARG A 134 1.44 -14.72 -1.72
N PHE A 135 2.24 -13.82 -2.27
CA PHE A 135 3.21 -13.02 -1.51
C PHE A 135 2.64 -12.43 -0.20
N PHE A 136 1.46 -11.80 -0.25
CA PHE A 136 0.87 -11.17 0.94
C PHE A 136 0.31 -12.18 1.97
N ASP A 137 -0.02 -13.41 1.58
CA ASP A 137 -0.49 -14.43 2.53
C ASP A 137 0.68 -15.17 3.18
N THR A 138 1.87 -15.14 2.58
CA THR A 138 3.05 -15.92 3.00
C THR A 138 4.19 -15.07 3.57
N VAL A 139 4.12 -13.74 3.47
CA VAL A 139 5.16 -12.84 3.98
C VAL A 139 5.28 -12.95 5.51
N HIS A 140 6.49 -13.26 5.99
CA HIS A 140 6.75 -13.33 7.43
C HIS A 140 6.83 -11.91 8.02
N HIS A 141 5.84 -11.54 8.83
CA HIS A 141 5.66 -10.18 9.37
C HIS A 141 6.93 -9.68 10.07
N ASP A 142 7.56 -10.47 10.94
CA ASP A 142 8.77 -9.99 11.64
C ASP A 142 9.96 -9.77 10.71
N ARG A 143 10.09 -10.54 9.61
CA ARG A 143 11.15 -10.32 8.63
C ARG A 143 10.89 -9.03 7.85
N LEU A 144 9.65 -8.79 7.45
CA LEU A 144 9.25 -7.54 6.79
C LEU A 144 9.53 -6.34 7.69
N MET A 145 9.13 -6.39 8.96
CA MET A 145 9.35 -5.29 9.90
C MET A 145 10.84 -5.05 10.20
N ASN A 146 11.66 -6.10 10.21
CA ASN A 146 13.12 -5.96 10.30
C ASN A 146 13.72 -5.27 9.06
N LEU A 147 13.17 -5.46 7.87
CA LEU A 147 13.63 -4.74 6.67
C LEU A 147 13.20 -3.28 6.69
N VAL A 148 11.96 -3.00 7.13
CA VAL A 148 11.44 -1.63 7.24
C VAL A 148 12.23 -0.81 8.26
N SER A 149 12.53 -1.38 9.43
CA SER A 149 13.29 -0.73 10.51
C SER A 149 14.74 -0.41 10.16
N ARG A 150 15.32 -0.98 9.09
CA ARG A 150 16.64 -0.56 8.58
C ARG A 150 16.64 0.81 7.91
N THR A 151 15.46 1.34 7.59
CA THR A 151 15.31 2.64 6.91
C THR A 151 14.49 3.62 7.73
N VAL A 152 13.56 3.13 8.53
CA VAL A 152 12.67 3.95 9.36
C VAL A 152 13.04 3.72 10.82
N ASP A 153 13.60 4.74 11.48
CA ASP A 153 13.98 4.66 12.90
C ASP A 153 12.82 5.04 13.85
N ASP A 154 11.73 5.59 13.31
CA ASP A 154 10.56 6.03 14.08
C ASP A 154 9.73 4.83 14.56
N GLY A 155 9.80 4.55 15.86
CA GLY A 155 9.07 3.48 16.52
C GLY A 155 7.54 3.64 16.48
N ASP A 156 7.00 4.85 16.35
CA ASP A 156 5.56 5.08 16.21
C ASP A 156 5.08 4.60 14.83
N VAL A 157 5.86 4.91 13.79
CA VAL A 157 5.56 4.47 12.41
C VAL A 157 5.69 2.95 12.29
N ILE A 158 6.76 2.37 12.84
CA ILE A 158 6.94 0.91 12.87
C ILE A 158 5.76 0.25 13.60
N SER A 159 5.37 0.77 14.76
CA SER A 159 4.26 0.22 15.53
C SER A 159 2.94 0.29 14.76
N LEU A 160 2.71 1.36 13.99
CA LEU A 160 1.48 1.54 13.23
C LEU A 160 1.41 0.62 12.00
N ILE A 161 2.53 0.37 11.32
CA ILE A 161 2.62 -0.55 10.17
C ILE A 161 2.42 -2.01 10.60
N ARG A 162 2.81 -2.36 11.82
CA ARG A 162 2.70 -3.72 12.34
C ARG A 162 1.27 -4.13 12.71
N LYS A 163 0.38 -3.17 12.97
CA LYS A 163 -1.02 -3.42 13.33
C LYS A 163 -1.84 -3.85 12.13
#